data_AF-A0AAW3DEX2-F1
#
_entry.id   AF-A0AAW3DEX2-F1
#
_cell.length_a   1.000
_cell.length_b   1.000
_cell.length_c   1.000
_cell.angle_alpha   90.00
_cell.angle_beta   90.00
_cell.angle_gamma   90.00
#
_symmetry.space_group_name_H-M   'P 1'
#
loop_
_entity.id
_entity.type
_entity.pdbx_description
1 polymer ?
#
loop_
_entity_poly.entity_id
_entity_poly.type
_entity_poly.pdbx_seq_one_letter_code
_entity_poly.pdbx_strand_id
1 'polypeptide(L)'
;MSIEKFLKTPEGALKVREKLDNMSAEDKAKPSYEKLSTMTNKALIDFGLRSKRKRKPFSKEKKQECLEELQQLIPNRFNLDNPKPLVIGVSEELFDRLDGKMSRLRIRNALSWFCNNKEYYIAILKDKKRYDLEGNYHSDISEKNLEQAKEKFIKIFGIKKYKKVIK
;
A
#
# COMPACT_ATOMS: atom_id res chain seq x y z
N MET A 1 11.99 -32.38 -26.33
CA MET A 1 11.92 -30.92 -26.58
C MET A 1 11.70 -30.19 -25.27
N SER A 2 12.45 -29.13 -24.96
CA SER A 2 12.30 -28.39 -23.68
C SER A 2 10.96 -27.63 -23.63
N ILE A 3 10.25 -27.70 -22.51
CA ILE A 3 8.97 -27.00 -22.27
C ILE A 3 9.12 -25.48 -22.45
N GLU A 4 10.32 -24.96 -22.18
CA GLU A 4 10.66 -23.54 -22.41
C GLU A 4 10.53 -23.13 -23.88
N LYS A 5 10.69 -24.06 -24.84
CA LYS A 5 10.46 -23.77 -26.26
C LYS A 5 8.97 -23.56 -26.55
N PHE A 6 8.08 -24.26 -25.86
CA PHE A 6 6.63 -24.12 -26.02
C PHE A 6 6.10 -22.81 -25.42
N LEU A 7 6.71 -22.32 -24.35
CA LEU A 7 6.30 -21.06 -23.72
C LEU A 7 6.70 -19.80 -24.52
N LYS A 8 7.45 -19.95 -25.62
CA LYS A 8 7.81 -18.85 -26.53
C LYS A 8 6.73 -18.52 -27.56
N THR A 9 5.66 -19.31 -27.64
CA THR A 9 4.53 -19.03 -28.53
C THR A 9 3.23 -18.93 -27.75
N PRO A 10 2.27 -18.11 -28.21
CA PRO A 10 0.96 -17.97 -27.56
C PRO A 10 0.20 -19.30 -27.50
N GLU A 11 0.19 -20.05 -28.61
CA GLU A 11 -0.45 -21.37 -28.68
C GLU A 11 0.21 -22.40 -27.78
N GLY A 12 1.55 -22.40 -27.70
CA GLY A 12 2.28 -23.31 -26.85
C GLY A 12 2.03 -23.02 -25.37
N ALA A 13 1.95 -21.75 -24.97
CA ALA A 13 1.58 -21.35 -23.61
C ALA A 13 0.16 -21.78 -23.22
N LEU A 14 -0.82 -21.70 -24.14
CA LEU A 14 -2.19 -22.17 -23.91
C LEU A 14 -2.25 -23.70 -23.75
N LYS A 15 -1.57 -24.45 -24.62
CA LYS A 15 -1.52 -25.92 -24.55
C LYS A 15 -0.86 -26.41 -23.25
N VAL A 16 0.22 -25.75 -22.82
CA VAL A 16 0.86 -26.08 -21.53
C VAL A 16 -0.09 -25.76 -20.37
N ARG A 17 -0.85 -24.66 -20.45
CA ARG A 17 -1.82 -24.29 -19.41
C ARG A 17 -2.96 -25.30 -19.29
N GLU A 18 -3.56 -25.69 -20.41
CA GLU A 18 -4.60 -26.72 -20.46
C GLU A 18 -4.12 -28.04 -19.87
N LYS A 19 -2.90 -28.46 -20.21
CA LYS A 19 -2.28 -29.66 -19.62
C LYS A 19 -2.12 -29.55 -18.11
N LEU A 20 -1.69 -28.40 -17.59
CA LEU A 20 -1.57 -28.15 -16.14
C LEU A 20 -2.92 -28.17 -15.43
N ASP A 21 -3.98 -27.70 -16.08
CA ASP A 21 -5.33 -27.69 -15.51
C ASP A 21 -5.91 -29.10 -15.42
N ASN A 22 -5.60 -29.96 -16.39
CA ASN A 22 -6.02 -31.36 -16.44
C ASN A 22 -5.14 -32.34 -15.63
N MET A 23 -4.10 -31.87 -14.92
CA MET A 23 -3.27 -32.72 -14.06
C MET A 23 -3.98 -33.16 -12.77
N SER A 24 -3.57 -34.33 -12.25
CA SER A 24 -4.03 -34.87 -10.96
C SER A 24 -3.64 -33.96 -9.78
N ALA A 25 -4.31 -34.12 -8.64
CA ALA A 25 -3.99 -33.36 -7.43
C ALA A 25 -2.58 -33.69 -6.91
N GLU A 26 -2.16 -34.95 -7.03
CA GLU A 26 -0.83 -35.43 -6.64
C GLU A 26 0.28 -34.79 -7.49
N ASP A 27 0.06 -34.63 -8.79
CA ASP A 27 1.00 -33.96 -9.68
C ASP A 27 1.06 -32.45 -9.43
N LYS A 28 -0.08 -31.85 -9.07
CA LYS A 28 -0.17 -30.43 -8.70
C LYS A 28 0.55 -30.11 -7.39
N ALA A 29 0.69 -31.07 -6.48
CA ALA A 29 1.41 -30.90 -5.21
C ALA A 29 2.94 -30.93 -5.37
N LYS A 30 3.47 -31.38 -6.53
CA LYS A 30 4.92 -31.46 -6.77
C LYS A 30 5.51 -30.05 -6.96
N PRO A 31 6.70 -29.74 -6.41
CA PRO A 31 7.38 -28.44 -6.63
C PRO A 31 7.60 -28.10 -8.11
N SER A 32 7.75 -29.13 -8.96
CA SER A 32 7.87 -28.98 -10.41
C SER A 32 6.62 -28.35 -11.05
N TYR A 33 5.42 -28.58 -10.50
CA TYR A 33 4.18 -27.99 -10.98
C TYR A 33 4.16 -26.47 -10.72
N GLU A 34 4.57 -26.04 -9.53
CA GLU A 34 4.53 -24.62 -9.15
C GLU A 34 5.45 -23.77 -10.05
N LYS A 35 6.68 -24.25 -10.29
CA LYS A 35 7.62 -23.61 -11.20
C LYS A 35 7.04 -23.50 -12.62
N LEU A 36 6.51 -24.60 -13.14
CA LEU A 36 5.96 -24.66 -14.50
C LEU A 36 4.69 -23.81 -14.66
N SER A 37 3.80 -23.82 -13.66
CA SER A 37 2.60 -22.99 -13.60
C SER A 37 2.96 -21.50 -13.58
N THR A 38 3.96 -21.11 -12.79
CA THR A 38 4.43 -19.72 -12.71
C THR A 38 5.01 -19.24 -14.04
N MET A 39 5.88 -20.03 -14.68
CA MET A 39 6.45 -19.72 -16.00
C MET A 39 5.37 -19.60 -17.09
N THR A 40 4.38 -20.51 -17.08
CA THR A 40 3.26 -20.49 -18.02
C THR A 40 2.38 -19.27 -17.82
N ASN A 41 2.06 -18.91 -16.57
CA ASN A 41 1.28 -17.71 -16.26
C ASN A 41 1.98 -16.43 -16.69
N LYS A 42 3.31 -16.37 -16.53
CA LYS A 42 4.12 -15.26 -17.02
C LYS A 42 4.03 -15.14 -18.55
N ALA A 43 4.26 -16.24 -19.27
CA ALA A 43 4.17 -16.24 -20.74
C ALA A 43 2.78 -15.82 -21.24
N LEU A 44 1.70 -16.32 -20.64
CA LEU A 44 0.34 -15.91 -21.00
C LEU A 44 0.05 -14.43 -20.75
N ILE A 45 0.64 -13.85 -19.69
CA ILE A 45 0.55 -12.42 -19.42
C ILE A 45 1.32 -11.62 -20.48
N ASP A 46 2.53 -12.07 -20.83
CA ASP A 46 3.39 -11.41 -21.82
C ASP A 46 2.73 -11.42 -23.21
N PHE A 47 1.99 -12.48 -23.56
CA PHE A 47 1.18 -12.55 -24.80
C PHE A 47 -0.18 -11.85 -24.71
N GLY A 48 -0.56 -11.24 -23.57
CA GLY A 48 -1.86 -10.61 -23.39
C GLY A 48 -3.05 -11.59 -23.33
N LEU A 49 -2.78 -12.90 -23.30
CA LEU A 49 -3.79 -13.97 -23.20
C LEU A 49 -4.33 -14.14 -21.78
N ARG A 50 -3.64 -13.57 -20.78
CA ARG A 50 -4.10 -13.53 -19.39
C ARG A 50 -3.80 -12.18 -18.78
N SER A 51 -4.76 -11.61 -18.07
CA SER A 51 -4.51 -10.38 -17.31
C SER A 51 -3.63 -10.67 -16.09
N LYS A 52 -2.72 -9.75 -15.77
CA LYS A 52 -2.07 -9.73 -14.45
C LYS A 52 -3.18 -9.69 -13.40
N ARG A 53 -3.19 -10.63 -12.46
CA ARG A 53 -4.12 -10.58 -11.32
C ARG A 53 -3.99 -9.21 -10.67
N LYS A 54 -5.03 -8.38 -10.79
CA LYS A 54 -5.08 -7.11 -10.07
C LYS A 54 -5.03 -7.45 -8.59
N ARG A 55 -4.00 -6.96 -7.87
CA ARG A 55 -3.96 -7.14 -6.42
C ARG A 55 -5.20 -6.47 -5.85
N LYS A 56 -6.00 -7.22 -5.08
CA LYS A 56 -7.17 -6.66 -4.42
C LYS A 56 -6.69 -5.51 -3.53
N PRO A 57 -7.25 -4.30 -3.65
CA PRO A 57 -6.88 -3.22 -2.76
C PRO A 57 -7.18 -3.64 -1.32
N PHE A 58 -6.37 -3.16 -0.36
CA PHE A 58 -6.70 -3.31 1.05
C PHE A 58 -8.08 -2.70 1.31
N SER A 59 -8.96 -3.47 1.95
CA SER A 59 -10.26 -2.95 2.36
C SER A 59 -10.08 -1.89 3.42
N LYS A 60 -11.12 -1.08 3.64
CA LYS A 60 -11.11 0.00 4.61
C LYS A 60 -10.79 -0.53 6.02
N GLU A 61 -11.45 -1.63 6.38
CA GLU A 61 -11.36 -2.32 7.67
C GLU A 61 -9.93 -2.78 7.90
N LYS A 62 -9.30 -3.43 6.91
CA LYS A 62 -7.90 -3.87 7.03
C LYS A 62 -6.92 -2.71 7.21
N LYS A 63 -7.20 -1.54 6.64
CA LYS A 63 -6.35 -0.36 6.84
C LYS A 63 -6.51 0.21 8.25
N GLN A 64 -7.72 0.18 8.80
CA GLN A 64 -8.00 0.54 10.18
C GLN A 64 -7.29 -0.41 11.14
N GLU A 65 -7.40 -1.73 10.93
CA GLU A 65 -6.66 -2.74 11.70
C GLU A 65 -5.13 -2.49 11.67
N CYS A 66 -4.58 -2.15 10.51
CA CYS A 66 -3.16 -1.80 10.41
C CYS A 66 -2.81 -0.55 11.23
N LEU A 67 -3.70 0.45 11.28
CA LEU A 67 -3.49 1.64 12.10
C LEU A 67 -3.61 1.32 13.59
N GLU A 68 -4.59 0.54 14.01
CA GLU A 68 -4.78 0.13 15.40
C GLU A 68 -3.56 -0.62 15.93
N GLU A 69 -3.03 -1.55 15.16
CA GLU A 69 -1.78 -2.25 15.49
C GLU A 69 -0.59 -1.26 15.57
N LEU A 70 -0.53 -0.25 14.68
CA LEU A 70 0.52 0.76 14.73
C LEU A 70 0.39 1.66 15.97
N GLN A 71 -0.84 1.95 16.40
CA GLN A 71 -1.14 2.68 17.63
C GLN A 71 -0.78 1.87 18.88
N GLN A 72 -0.97 0.56 18.88
CA GLN A 72 -0.53 -0.30 19.99
C GLN A 72 1.00 -0.28 20.14
N LEU A 73 1.73 -0.26 19.02
CA LEU A 73 3.19 -0.24 19.02
C LEU A 73 3.76 1.15 19.34
N ILE A 74 3.09 2.23 18.91
CA ILE A 74 3.53 3.62 19.09
C ILE A 74 2.33 4.52 19.45
N PRO A 75 1.79 4.41 20.68
CA PRO A 75 0.52 5.06 21.04
C PRO A 75 0.59 6.59 21.06
N ASN A 76 1.75 7.13 21.41
CA ASN A 76 1.91 8.58 21.60
C ASN A 76 1.93 9.38 20.29
N ARG A 77 2.12 8.71 19.15
CA ARG A 77 2.38 9.37 17.87
C ARG A 77 1.21 9.35 16.90
N PHE A 78 0.40 8.29 16.94
CA PHE A 78 -0.70 8.07 16.02
C PHE A 78 -2.04 8.34 16.71
N ASN A 79 -2.35 9.60 16.98
CA ASN A 79 -3.65 10.01 17.53
C ASN A 79 -4.57 10.52 16.41
N LEU A 80 -5.77 9.95 16.27
CA LEU A 80 -6.74 10.37 15.25
C LEU A 80 -7.53 11.63 15.63
N ASP A 81 -7.70 11.89 16.93
CA ASP A 81 -8.44 13.05 17.44
C ASP A 81 -7.59 14.33 17.34
N ASN A 82 -6.29 14.21 17.62
CA ASN A 82 -5.34 15.30 17.47
C ASN A 82 -4.07 14.85 16.74
N PRO A 83 -4.15 14.61 15.43
CA PRO A 83 -3.02 14.14 14.65
C PRO A 83 -1.97 15.24 14.53
N LYS A 84 -0.71 14.88 14.69
CA LYS A 84 0.42 15.76 14.44
C LYS A 84 1.06 15.44 13.07
N PRO A 85 1.32 16.41 12.19
CA PRO A 85 1.90 16.15 10.88
C PRO A 85 3.27 15.49 11.00
N LEU A 86 3.48 14.41 10.25
CA LEU A 86 4.69 13.60 10.33
C LEU A 86 5.80 14.16 9.44
N VAL A 87 7.04 13.90 9.83
CA VAL A 87 8.23 14.12 9.00
C VAL A 87 8.16 13.32 7.69
N ILE A 88 8.78 13.85 6.63
CA ILE A 88 8.90 13.13 5.36
C ILE A 88 9.90 11.98 5.54
N GLY A 89 9.59 10.80 5.02
CA GLY A 89 10.46 9.63 5.18
C GLY A 89 10.23 8.84 6.46
N VAL A 90 9.30 9.24 7.33
CA VAL A 90 8.96 8.54 8.59
C VAL A 90 8.66 7.05 8.42
N SER A 91 8.25 6.61 7.21
CA SER A 91 8.04 5.20 6.92
C SER A 91 9.30 4.36 7.03
N GLU A 92 10.47 4.90 6.66
CA GLU A 92 11.74 4.18 6.72
C GLU A 92 12.15 3.97 8.18
N GLU A 93 12.08 5.03 8.98
CA GLU A 93 12.31 4.97 10.43
C GLU A 93 11.35 3.97 11.12
N LEU A 94 10.08 3.94 10.70
CA LEU A 94 9.12 2.95 11.20
C LEU A 94 9.44 1.52 10.75
N PHE A 95 10.00 1.32 9.56
CA PHE A 95 10.43 0.00 9.12
C PHE A 95 11.57 -0.53 9.98
N ASP A 96 12.52 0.33 10.34
CA ASP A 96 13.66 -0.06 11.17
C ASP A 96 13.23 -0.30 12.63
N ARG A 97 12.40 0.60 13.19
CA ARG A 97 11.93 0.50 14.58
C ARG A 97 10.97 -0.66 14.83
N LEU A 98 10.20 -1.05 13.81
CA LEU A 98 9.19 -2.10 13.90
C LEU A 98 9.57 -3.35 13.10
N ASP A 99 10.85 -3.52 12.76
CA ASP A 99 11.31 -4.69 12.04
C ASP A 99 10.96 -5.97 12.82
N GLY A 100 10.45 -6.97 12.12
CA GLY A 100 9.91 -8.20 12.72
C GLY A 100 8.59 -8.07 13.49
N LYS A 101 8.16 -6.86 13.90
CA LYS A 101 6.88 -6.65 14.62
C LYS A 101 5.71 -6.40 13.69
N MET A 102 5.91 -5.56 12.68
CA MET A 102 4.88 -5.24 11.68
C MET A 102 5.48 -5.26 10.28
N SER A 103 4.81 -5.93 9.33
CA SER A 103 5.29 -5.94 7.94
C SER A 103 5.27 -4.53 7.32
N ARG A 104 6.25 -4.25 6.45
CA ARG A 104 6.35 -2.97 5.70
C ARG A 104 5.07 -2.59 4.96
N LEU A 105 4.33 -3.59 4.45
CA LEU A 105 3.05 -3.36 3.76
C LEU A 105 1.96 -2.87 4.73
N ARG A 106 1.86 -3.43 5.93
CA ARG A 106 0.91 -2.99 6.97
C ARG A 106 1.23 -1.57 7.42
N ILE A 107 2.50 -1.25 7.67
CA ILE A 107 2.96 0.10 8.02
C ILE A 107 2.54 1.11 6.94
N ARG A 108 2.80 0.82 5.66
CA ARG A 108 2.39 1.71 4.55
C ARG A 108 0.87 1.91 4.49
N ASN A 109 0.08 0.86 4.76
CA ASN A 109 -1.38 0.96 4.78
C ASN A 109 -1.89 1.77 5.97
N ALA A 110 -1.30 1.59 7.16
CA ALA A 110 -1.59 2.37 8.36
C ALA A 110 -1.32 3.87 8.14
N LEU A 111 -0.12 4.20 7.63
CA LEU A 111 0.24 5.59 7.30
C LEU A 111 -0.67 6.17 6.22
N SER A 112 -1.01 5.38 5.20
CA SER A 112 -1.95 5.80 4.16
C SER A 112 -3.33 6.13 4.75
N TRP A 113 -3.80 5.35 5.72
CA TRP A 113 -5.05 5.60 6.40
C TRP A 113 -4.99 6.87 7.26
N PHE A 114 -3.98 6.97 8.10
CA PHE A 114 -3.76 8.09 9.02
C PHE A 114 -3.60 9.42 8.28
N CYS A 115 -2.70 9.49 7.30
CA CYS A 115 -2.39 10.73 6.57
C CYS A 115 -3.51 11.20 5.63
N ASN A 116 -4.49 10.34 5.32
CA ASN A 116 -5.65 10.70 4.50
C ASN A 116 -6.90 11.00 5.34
N ASN A 117 -6.80 10.99 6.67
CA ASN A 117 -7.89 11.41 7.53
C ASN A 117 -8.07 12.93 7.47
N LYS A 118 -9.32 13.39 7.55
CA LYS A 118 -9.71 14.79 7.64
C LYS A 118 -8.91 15.56 8.70
N GLU A 119 -8.80 15.02 9.91
CA GLU A 119 -8.13 15.71 11.02
C GLU A 119 -6.64 15.91 10.74
N TYR A 120 -6.00 14.97 10.03
CA TYR A 120 -4.58 15.08 9.66
C TYR A 120 -4.33 16.25 8.68
N TYR A 121 -5.22 16.41 7.69
CA TYR A 121 -5.15 17.57 6.80
C TYR A 121 -5.39 18.89 7.55
N ILE A 122 -6.31 18.89 8.52
CA ILE A 122 -6.55 20.07 9.38
C ILE A 122 -5.29 20.45 10.14
N ALA A 123 -4.61 19.46 10.73
CA ALA A 123 -3.35 19.68 11.44
C ALA A 123 -2.24 20.24 10.53
N ILE A 124 -2.10 19.73 9.30
CA ILE A 124 -1.16 20.28 8.31
C ILE A 124 -1.45 21.76 8.04
N LEU A 125 -2.71 22.11 7.80
CA LEU A 125 -3.11 23.46 7.39
C LEU A 125 -3.00 24.48 8.53
N LYS A 126 -3.19 24.05 9.79
CA LYS A 126 -3.12 24.91 10.97
C LYS A 126 -1.71 25.05 11.54
N ASP A 127 -1.04 23.94 11.80
CA ASP A 127 0.25 23.93 12.50
C ASP A 127 1.40 24.34 11.57
N LYS A 128 1.31 23.94 10.29
CA LYS A 128 2.36 24.17 9.27
C LYS A 128 3.74 23.65 9.66
N LYS A 129 3.83 22.78 10.67
CA LYS A 129 5.05 22.15 11.18
C LYS A 129 4.95 20.63 11.06
N ARG A 130 6.10 19.99 10.91
CA ARG A 130 6.28 18.53 10.94
C ARG A 130 7.02 18.12 12.19
N TYR A 131 6.70 16.93 12.64
CA TYR A 131 7.28 16.34 13.84
C TYR A 131 7.78 14.94 13.56
N ASP A 132 8.81 14.55 14.28
CA ASP A 132 9.38 13.19 14.28
C ASP A 132 8.47 12.20 15.06
N LEU A 133 8.93 10.95 15.18
CA LEU A 133 8.20 9.92 15.93
C LEU A 133 8.14 10.18 17.45
N GLU A 134 9.10 10.92 17.99
CA GLU A 134 9.19 11.26 19.41
C GLU A 134 8.34 12.49 19.79
N GLY A 135 7.87 13.25 18.80
CA GLY A 135 7.05 14.44 19.02
C GLY A 135 7.80 15.76 18.93
N ASN A 136 9.09 15.73 18.60
CA ASN A 136 9.91 16.93 18.44
C ASN A 136 9.64 17.59 17.09
N TYR A 137 9.77 18.91 17.07
CA TYR A 137 9.76 19.67 15.82
C TYR A 137 10.91 19.21 14.93
N HIS A 138 10.61 18.96 13.66
CA HIS A 138 11.60 18.58 12.67
C HIS A 138 11.78 19.68 11.61
N SER A 139 10.69 20.12 10.97
CA SER A 139 10.75 21.12 9.92
C SER A 139 9.40 21.75 9.60
N ASP A 140 9.41 22.92 8.99
CA ASP A 140 8.19 23.55 8.48
C ASP A 140 7.67 22.86 7.21
N ILE A 141 6.35 22.93 7.01
CA ILE A 141 5.69 22.45 5.81
C ILE A 141 5.80 23.52 4.73
N SER A 142 6.47 23.20 3.63
CA SER A 142 6.59 24.11 2.49
C SER A 142 5.22 24.53 1.94
N GLU A 143 5.16 25.73 1.37
CA GLU A 143 3.93 26.30 0.78
C GLU A 143 3.32 25.39 -0.27
N LYS A 144 4.15 24.79 -1.15
CA LYS A 144 3.72 23.80 -2.14
C LYS A 144 3.01 22.60 -1.50
N ASN A 145 3.51 22.12 -0.36
CA ASN A 145 2.88 21.00 0.35
C ASN A 145 1.56 21.43 1.01
N LEU A 146 1.48 22.65 1.52
CA LEU A 146 0.25 23.22 2.07
C LEU A 146 -0.84 23.37 0.99
N GLU A 147 -0.46 23.86 -0.19
CA GLU A 147 -1.36 23.99 -1.33
C GLU A 147 -1.88 22.63 -1.80
N GLN A 148 -1.00 21.64 -1.96
CA GLN A 148 -1.41 20.27 -2.28
C GLN A 148 -2.33 19.66 -1.22
N ALA A 149 -2.08 19.94 0.06
CA ALA A 149 -2.93 19.48 1.15
C ALA A 149 -4.32 20.14 1.09
N LYS A 150 -4.38 21.45 0.82
CA LYS A 150 -5.62 22.20 0.59
C LYS A 150 -6.42 21.64 -0.57
N GLU A 151 -5.80 21.43 -1.74
CA GLU A 151 -6.46 20.90 -2.92
C GLU A 151 -7.05 19.50 -2.66
N LYS A 152 -6.26 18.61 -2.05
CA LYS A 152 -6.73 17.27 -1.68
C LYS A 152 -7.86 17.33 -0.67
N PHE A 153 -7.76 18.18 0.34
CA PHE A 153 -8.82 18.35 1.32
C PHE A 153 -10.13 18.80 0.67
N ILE A 154 -10.07 19.82 -0.20
CA ILE A 154 -11.25 20.33 -0.91
C ILE A 154 -11.83 19.25 -1.82
N LYS A 155 -10.99 18.49 -2.54
CA LYS A 155 -11.42 17.39 -3.41
C LYS A 155 -12.13 16.27 -2.65
N ILE A 156 -11.64 15.91 -1.46
CA ILE A 156 -12.17 14.77 -0.69
C ILE A 156 -13.34 15.19 0.21
N PHE A 157 -13.25 16.33 0.88
CA PHE A 157 -14.19 16.75 1.93
C PHE A 157 -15.06 17.96 1.57
N GLY A 158 -14.72 18.68 0.51
CA GLY A 158 -15.46 19.82 0.00
C GLY A 158 -15.02 21.19 0.54
N ILE A 159 -15.25 22.23 -0.26
CA ILE A 159 -14.81 23.60 0.02
C ILE A 159 -15.50 24.24 1.24
N LYS A 160 -16.77 23.89 1.52
CA LYS A 160 -17.50 24.41 2.69
C LYS A 160 -16.82 24.01 3.99
N LYS A 161 -16.38 22.74 4.10
CA LYS A 161 -15.65 22.24 5.27
C LYS A 161 -14.29 22.91 5.41
N TYR A 162 -13.57 23.11 4.30
CA TYR A 162 -12.28 23.80 4.30
C TYR A 162 -12.39 25.22 4.87
N LYS A 163 -13.37 26.00 4.38
CA LYS A 163 -13.61 27.37 4.87
C LYS A 163 -13.92 27.39 6.37
N LYS A 164 -14.65 26.40 6.89
CA LYS A 164 -14.92 26.29 8.34
C LYS A 164 -13.68 25.96 9.17
N VAL A 165 -12.71 25.25 8.60
CA VAL A 165 -11.48 24.83 9.30
C VAL A 165 -10.47 25.97 9.42
N ILE A 166 -10.35 26.79 8.38
CA ILE A 166 -9.33 27.86 8.28
C ILE A 166 -9.84 29.21 8.82
N LYS A 167 -11.15 29.40 8.89
CA LYS A 167 -11.75 30.55 9.59
C LYS A 167 -11.42 30.50 11.07
#